data_AF-A0A847AQZ9-F1
#
_entry.id   AF-A0A847AQZ9-F1
#
_cell.length_a   1.000
_cell.length_b   1.000
_cell.length_c   1.000
_cell.angle_alpha   90.00
_cell.angle_beta   90.00
_cell.angle_gamma   90.00
#
_symmetry.space_group_name_H-M   'P 1'
#
loop_
_entity.id
_entity.type
_entity.pdbx_description
1 polymer ?
#
loop_
_entity_poly.entity_id
_entity_poly.type
_entity_poly.pdbx_seq_one_letter_code
_entity_poly.pdbx_strand_id
1 'polypeptide(L)'
;MIQANNYMNINRIEFSVTNACTSRCKHCSVGNVPKEMKTSIDRNVAVSIVKELSRKYKIKSVMTFGGEPLLYADTTCAIHKTATENGILNRQVITNGYFSKNEEQIIPVVRNLKESSINSLLLSIDAFHNEHIPIEKAYLFAKAVCAENISGKEPD
;
A
#
# COMPACT_ATOMS: atom_id res chain seq x y z
N MET A 1 -19.77 -24.87 4.55
CA MET A 1 -18.42 -24.33 4.83
C MET A 1 -17.47 -24.99 3.85
N ILE A 2 -16.81 -24.21 2.97
CA ILE A 2 -15.79 -24.76 2.08
C ILE A 2 -14.59 -25.05 2.98
N GLN A 3 -14.23 -26.33 3.13
CA GLN A 3 -13.10 -26.74 3.94
C GLN A 3 -11.82 -26.12 3.34
N ALA A 4 -11.19 -25.22 4.10
CA ALA A 4 -9.89 -24.70 3.75
C ALA A 4 -8.88 -25.87 3.73
N ASN A 5 -7.95 -25.84 2.78
CA ASN A 5 -6.91 -26.87 2.65
C ASN A 5 -6.11 -26.98 3.97
N ASN A 6 -6.11 -28.16 4.59
CA ASN A 6 -5.45 -28.43 5.88
C ASN A 6 -3.91 -28.31 5.82
N TYR A 7 -3.32 -28.23 4.63
CA TYR A 7 -1.87 -28.11 4.44
C TYR A 7 -1.38 -26.67 4.25
N MET A 8 -2.30 -25.69 4.07
CA MET A 8 -1.93 -24.28 3.86
C MET A 8 -2.54 -23.36 4.89
N ASN A 9 -1.69 -22.68 5.66
CA ASN A 9 -2.10 -21.64 6.60
C ASN A 9 -1.86 -20.26 6.00
N ILE A 10 -2.84 -19.75 5.23
CA ILE A 10 -2.80 -18.40 4.68
C ILE A 10 -3.19 -17.42 5.79
N ASN A 11 -2.26 -16.52 6.14
CA ASN A 11 -2.49 -15.53 7.20
C ASN A 11 -2.17 -14.09 6.77
N ARG A 12 -1.63 -13.87 5.57
CA ARG A 12 -1.26 -12.56 5.05
C ARG A 12 -1.63 -12.46 3.58
N ILE A 13 -2.13 -11.31 3.16
CA ILE A 13 -2.39 -10.97 1.76
C ILE A 13 -1.51 -9.78 1.39
N GLU A 14 -0.75 -9.90 0.31
CA GLU A 14 0.10 -8.82 -0.17
C GLU A 14 -0.28 -8.46 -1.60
N PHE A 15 -0.45 -7.16 -1.86
CA PHE A 15 -0.79 -6.63 -3.17
C PHE A 15 0.36 -5.79 -3.70
N SER A 16 0.96 -6.21 -4.81
CA SER A 16 1.69 -5.31 -5.70
C SER A 16 0.66 -4.54 -6.53
N VAL A 17 0.25 -3.37 -6.04
CA VAL A 17 -0.88 -2.58 -6.59
C VAL A 17 -0.61 -2.17 -8.04
N THR A 18 0.62 -1.84 -8.36
CA THR A 18 1.07 -1.46 -9.70
C THR A 18 2.56 -1.77 -9.85
N ASN A 19 3.05 -1.90 -11.07
CA ASN A 19 4.48 -1.86 -11.38
C ASN A 19 4.94 -0.45 -11.86
N ALA A 20 4.03 0.54 -11.90
CA ALA A 20 4.37 1.93 -12.15
C ALA A 20 4.96 2.57 -10.89
N CYS A 21 6.03 3.34 -11.05
CA CYS A 21 6.66 4.07 -9.95
C CYS A 21 7.10 5.46 -10.42
N THR A 22 7.16 6.41 -9.48
CA THR A 22 7.74 7.75 -9.63
C THR A 22 9.26 7.75 -9.51
N SER A 23 9.85 6.65 -9.03
CA SER A 23 11.30 6.43 -8.96
C SER A 23 11.75 5.31 -9.92
N ARG A 24 13.08 5.18 -10.09
CA ARG A 24 13.75 4.11 -10.85
C ARG A 24 14.96 3.55 -10.10
N CYS A 25 14.79 3.33 -8.79
CA CYS A 25 15.86 2.89 -7.90
C CYS A 25 16.62 1.68 -8.48
N LYS A 26 17.96 1.73 -8.47
CA LYS A 26 18.81 0.70 -9.09
C LYS A 26 18.62 -0.71 -8.52
N HIS A 27 18.23 -0.82 -7.25
CA HIS A 27 17.98 -2.10 -6.59
C HIS A 27 16.55 -2.63 -6.79
N CYS A 28 15.65 -1.84 -7.40
CA CYS A 28 14.23 -2.15 -7.47
C CYS A 28 13.94 -3.13 -8.61
N SER A 29 13.20 -4.20 -8.31
CA SER A 29 12.76 -5.21 -9.29
C SER A 29 11.84 -4.65 -10.38
N VAL A 30 11.18 -3.51 -10.13
CA VAL A 30 10.27 -2.85 -11.08
C VAL A 30 10.76 -1.47 -11.56
N GLY A 31 11.97 -1.04 -11.18
CA GLY A 31 12.48 0.31 -11.49
C GLY A 31 12.67 0.59 -12.99
N ASN A 32 12.82 -0.46 -13.80
CA ASN A 32 13.09 -0.39 -15.24
C ASN A 32 11.93 -0.89 -16.12
N VAL A 33 10.72 -1.05 -15.57
CA VAL A 33 9.56 -1.48 -16.36
C VAL A 33 9.24 -0.42 -17.45
N PRO A 34 9.21 -0.81 -18.74
CA PRO A 34 8.85 0.08 -19.84
C PRO A 34 7.44 0.67 -19.67
N LYS A 35 7.21 1.88 -20.19
CA LYS A 35 5.96 2.63 -19.94
C LYS A 35 4.72 1.87 -20.44
N GLU A 36 4.85 1.19 -21.56
CA GLU A 36 3.84 0.37 -22.23
C GLU A 36 3.51 -0.93 -21.47
N MET A 37 4.40 -1.39 -20.58
CA MET A 37 4.18 -2.55 -19.72
C MET A 37 3.72 -2.16 -18.31
N LYS A 38 3.55 -0.86 -18.04
CA LYS A 38 3.04 -0.39 -16.76
C LYS A 38 1.55 -0.70 -16.64
N THR A 39 1.18 -1.37 -15.54
CA THR A 39 -0.18 -1.79 -15.25
C THR A 39 -0.48 -1.65 -13.76
N SER A 40 -1.76 -1.63 -13.42
CA SER A 40 -2.25 -1.76 -12.05
C SER A 40 -3.19 -2.94 -11.94
N ILE A 41 -3.36 -3.46 -10.73
CA ILE A 41 -4.41 -4.44 -10.44
C ILE A 41 -5.79 -3.79 -10.55
N ASP A 42 -6.81 -4.60 -10.83
CA ASP A 42 -8.20 -4.15 -10.76
C ASP A 42 -8.65 -4.04 -9.29
N ARG A 43 -9.24 -2.88 -8.94
CA ARG A 43 -9.72 -2.60 -7.59
C ARG A 43 -10.77 -3.58 -7.11
N ASN A 44 -11.76 -3.90 -7.94
CA ASN A 44 -12.89 -4.73 -7.54
C ASN A 44 -12.45 -6.18 -7.35
N VAL A 45 -11.53 -6.67 -8.19
CA VAL A 45 -10.88 -7.97 -8.03
C VAL A 45 -10.10 -8.02 -6.72
N ALA A 46 -9.27 -7.02 -6.43
CA ALA A 46 -8.50 -6.97 -5.18
C ALA A 46 -9.39 -6.99 -3.93
N VAL A 47 -10.47 -6.19 -3.94
CA VAL A 47 -11.49 -6.18 -2.88
C VAL A 47 -12.17 -7.55 -2.74
N SER A 48 -12.52 -8.21 -3.85
CA SER A 48 -13.14 -9.54 -3.82
C SER A 48 -12.19 -10.57 -3.21
N ILE A 49 -10.91 -10.53 -3.55
CA ILE A 49 -9.88 -11.42 -3.00
C ILE A 49 -9.81 -11.30 -1.47
N VAL A 50 -9.77 -10.07 -0.93
CA VAL A 50 -9.76 -9.85 0.54
C VAL A 50 -11.00 -10.48 1.18
N LYS A 51 -12.20 -10.23 0.62
CA LYS A 51 -13.46 -10.78 1.16
C LYS A 51 -13.49 -12.30 1.12
N GLU A 52 -13.06 -12.91 0.01
CA GLU A 52 -13.08 -14.36 -0.15
C GLU A 52 -12.08 -15.07 0.76
N LEU A 53 -10.85 -14.54 0.86
CA LEU A 53 -9.83 -15.14 1.70
C LEU A 53 -10.18 -14.99 3.19
N SER A 54 -10.71 -13.86 3.63
CA SER A 54 -11.15 -13.66 5.02
C SER A 54 -12.30 -14.58 5.43
N ARG A 55 -13.12 -15.06 4.48
CA ARG A 55 -14.18 -16.06 4.76
C ARG A 55 -13.63 -17.48 4.92
N LYS A 56 -12.47 -17.78 4.33
CA LYS A 56 -11.88 -19.13 4.28
C LYS A 56 -10.74 -19.31 5.28
N TYR A 57 -10.04 -18.23 5.62
CA TYR A 57 -8.82 -18.25 6.42
C TYR A 57 -8.83 -17.16 7.49
N LYS A 58 -8.11 -17.39 8.59
CA LYS A 58 -7.85 -16.36 9.60
C LYS A 58 -6.72 -15.43 9.13
N ILE A 59 -7.06 -14.52 8.24
CA ILE A 59 -6.14 -13.50 7.75
C ILE A 59 -5.80 -12.53 8.89
N LYS A 60 -4.52 -12.40 9.18
CA LYS A 60 -3.97 -11.51 10.22
C LYS A 60 -3.53 -10.18 9.66
N SER A 61 -3.03 -10.16 8.42
CA SER A 61 -2.49 -8.94 7.82
C SER A 61 -2.78 -8.76 6.34
N VAL A 62 -2.90 -7.51 5.92
CA VAL A 62 -2.92 -7.06 4.53
C VAL A 62 -1.82 -6.02 4.33
N MET A 63 -1.05 -6.16 3.25
CA MET A 63 -0.04 -5.18 2.84
C MET A 63 -0.26 -4.75 1.39
N THR A 64 -0.14 -3.45 1.13
CA THR A 64 -0.08 -2.91 -0.23
C THR A 64 1.29 -2.29 -0.48
N PHE A 65 1.90 -2.68 -1.59
CA PHE A 65 3.20 -2.21 -2.08
C PHE A 65 3.19 -2.23 -3.62
N GLY A 66 4.36 -2.21 -4.26
CA GLY A 66 4.52 -2.44 -5.70
C GLY A 66 5.65 -1.57 -6.24
N GLY A 67 5.38 -0.88 -7.35
CA GLY A 67 6.05 0.39 -7.67
C GLY A 67 5.68 1.44 -6.61
N GLU A 68 4.94 2.48 -6.99
CA GLU A 68 4.39 3.43 -6.01
C GLU A 68 2.87 3.20 -5.87
N PRO A 69 2.39 2.54 -4.79
CA PRO A 69 0.98 2.18 -4.65
C PRO A 69 0.05 3.39 -4.50
N LEU A 70 0.56 4.55 -4.05
CA LEU A 70 -0.25 5.76 -3.90
C LEU A 70 -0.49 6.49 -5.23
N LEU A 71 0.14 6.07 -6.34
CA LEU A 71 -0.33 6.42 -7.68
C LEU A 71 -1.76 5.91 -7.94
N TYR A 72 -2.14 4.84 -7.25
CA TYR A 72 -3.48 4.24 -7.28
C TYR A 72 -4.09 4.24 -5.87
N ALA A 73 -4.04 5.39 -5.20
CA ALA A 73 -4.49 5.57 -3.82
C ALA A 73 -5.92 5.06 -3.58
N ASP A 74 -6.85 5.26 -4.52
CA ASP A 74 -8.22 4.73 -4.44
C ASP A 74 -8.26 3.20 -4.30
N THR A 75 -7.44 2.49 -5.09
CA THR A 75 -7.33 1.03 -5.01
C THR A 75 -6.71 0.59 -3.68
N THR A 76 -5.62 1.25 -3.28
CA THR A 76 -4.95 1.01 -1.99
C THR A 76 -5.93 1.20 -0.81
N CYS A 77 -6.68 2.30 -0.79
CA CYS A 77 -7.66 2.59 0.27
C CYS A 77 -8.82 1.59 0.26
N ALA A 78 -9.33 1.19 -0.91
CA ALA A 78 -10.41 0.21 -1.02
C ALA A 78 -10.00 -1.17 -0.46
N ILE A 79 -8.76 -1.60 -0.71
CA ILE A 79 -8.20 -2.85 -0.15
C ILE A 79 -8.18 -2.77 1.39
N HIS A 80 -7.59 -1.71 1.96
CA HIS A 80 -7.46 -1.57 3.41
C HIS A 80 -8.81 -1.35 4.12
N LYS A 81 -9.72 -0.60 3.51
CA LYS A 81 -11.10 -0.45 4.01
C LYS A 81 -11.80 -1.81 4.07
N THR A 82 -11.69 -2.59 3.00
CA THR A 82 -12.25 -3.95 2.97
C THR A 82 -11.60 -4.86 4.03
N ALA A 83 -10.29 -4.74 4.24
CA ALA A 83 -9.60 -5.49 5.27
C ALA A 83 -10.14 -5.15 6.67
N THR A 84 -10.37 -3.86 6.95
CA THR A 84 -11.00 -3.38 8.19
C THR A 84 -12.40 -3.95 8.37
N GLU A 85 -13.25 -3.86 7.34
CA GLU A 85 -14.62 -4.40 7.35
C GLU A 85 -14.67 -5.92 7.58
N ASN A 86 -13.58 -6.65 7.26
CA ASN A 86 -13.46 -8.10 7.48
C ASN A 86 -12.64 -8.45 8.72
N GLY A 87 -12.36 -7.49 9.62
CA GLY A 87 -11.71 -7.73 10.90
C GLY A 87 -10.22 -8.09 10.83
N ILE A 88 -9.55 -7.80 9.71
CA ILE A 88 -8.10 -8.04 9.58
C ILE A 88 -7.35 -6.95 10.36
N LEU A 89 -6.56 -7.35 11.35
CA LEU A 89 -5.98 -6.44 12.34
C LEU A 89 -4.82 -5.60 11.82
N ASN A 90 -3.93 -6.16 11.01
CA ASN A 90 -2.71 -5.47 10.56
C ASN A 90 -2.86 -5.02 9.10
N ARG A 91 -2.74 -3.71 8.86
CA ARG A 91 -3.02 -3.07 7.56
C ARG A 91 -1.88 -2.12 7.23
N GLN A 92 -0.98 -2.59 6.38
CA GLN A 92 0.31 -1.98 6.09
C GLN A 92 0.39 -1.40 4.69
N VAL A 93 1.01 -0.22 4.57
CA VAL A 93 1.38 0.39 3.28
C VAL A 93 2.88 0.58 3.24
N ILE A 94 3.53 0.11 2.16
CA ILE A 94 4.90 0.46 1.83
C ILE A 94 4.86 1.44 0.66
N THR A 95 5.42 2.64 0.84
CA THR A 95 5.39 3.72 -0.16
C THR A 95 6.71 4.50 -0.14
N ASN A 96 7.08 5.14 -1.25
CA ASN A 96 8.16 6.13 -1.27
C ASN A 96 7.66 7.54 -0.89
N GLY A 97 6.35 7.73 -0.71
CA GLY A 97 5.73 8.98 -0.29
C GLY A 97 5.61 10.03 -1.39
N TYR A 98 6.02 9.74 -2.62
CA TYR A 98 6.01 10.67 -3.74
C TYR A 98 5.18 10.14 -4.91
N PHE A 99 3.92 10.56 -5.00
CA PHE A 99 2.95 10.11 -6.01
C PHE A 99 2.30 11.26 -6.81
N SER A 100 2.55 12.51 -6.44
CA SER A 100 2.01 13.69 -7.13
C SER A 100 3.02 14.82 -7.15
N LYS A 101 3.05 15.58 -8.26
CA LYS A 101 3.78 16.86 -8.34
C LYS A 101 3.02 18.00 -7.67
N ASN A 102 1.69 17.88 -7.56
CA ASN A 102 0.86 18.82 -6.82
C ASN A 102 0.82 18.38 -5.35
N GLU A 103 1.48 19.14 -4.48
CA GLU A 103 1.57 18.87 -3.03
C GLU A 103 0.21 18.96 -2.33
N GLU A 104 -0.74 19.72 -2.87
CA GLU A 104 -2.10 19.80 -2.32
C GLU A 104 -2.83 18.44 -2.39
N GLN A 105 -2.41 17.55 -3.30
CA GLN A 105 -2.96 16.19 -3.41
C GLN A 105 -2.47 15.24 -2.32
N ILE A 106 -1.43 15.61 -1.57
CA ILE A 106 -0.90 14.77 -0.49
C ILE A 106 -1.92 14.65 0.64
N ILE A 107 -2.51 15.77 1.07
CA ILE A 107 -3.42 15.80 2.22
C ILE A 107 -4.67 14.94 1.99
N PRO A 108 -5.41 15.04 0.86
CA PRO A 108 -6.53 14.15 0.59
C PRO A 108 -6.15 12.67 0.59
N VAL A 109 -5.01 12.30 0.02
CA VAL A 109 -4.56 10.90 -0.01
C VAL A 109 -4.26 10.39 1.40
N VAL A 110 -3.57 11.16 2.23
CA VAL A 110 -3.29 10.76 3.62
C VAL A 110 -4.59 10.63 4.43
N ARG A 111 -5.56 11.52 4.23
CA ARG A 111 -6.89 11.39 4.84
C ARG A 111 -7.62 10.12 4.40
N ASN A 112 -7.62 9.81 3.11
CA ASN A 112 -8.21 8.57 2.61
C ASN A 112 -7.52 7.33 3.21
N LEU A 113 -6.20 7.36 3.39
CA LEU A 113 -5.47 6.30 4.08
C LEU A 113 -5.93 6.16 5.53
N LYS A 114 -6.06 7.28 6.26
CA LYS A 114 -6.59 7.30 7.63
C LYS A 114 -8.01 6.73 7.71
N GLU A 115 -8.90 7.16 6.81
CA GLU A 115 -10.28 6.68 6.72
C GLU A 115 -10.38 5.20 6.38
N SER A 116 -9.45 4.68 5.55
CA SER A 116 -9.30 3.24 5.29
C SER A 116 -8.73 2.45 6.48
N SER A 117 -8.43 3.15 7.57
CA SER A 117 -7.94 2.61 8.84
C SER A 117 -6.60 1.89 8.75
N ILE A 118 -5.69 2.32 7.88
CA ILE A 118 -4.31 1.78 7.91
C ILE A 118 -3.69 2.04 9.29
N ASN A 119 -2.85 1.11 9.73
CA ASN A 119 -2.21 1.20 11.05
C ASN A 119 -0.72 0.88 11.05
N SER A 120 -0.14 0.62 9.88
CA SER A 120 1.30 0.54 9.69
C SER A 120 1.65 1.20 8.36
N LEU A 121 2.66 2.07 8.38
CA LEU A 121 3.19 2.72 7.18
C LEU A 121 4.70 2.66 7.21
N LEU A 122 5.29 2.11 6.14
CA LEU A 122 6.73 2.09 5.92
C LEU A 122 7.06 3.03 4.78
N LEU A 123 7.82 4.08 5.11
CA LEU A 123 8.28 5.06 4.13
C LEU A 123 9.68 4.67 3.63
N SER A 124 9.79 4.42 2.32
CA SER A 124 11.03 3.98 1.68
C SER A 124 11.95 5.18 1.44
N ILE A 125 12.98 5.31 2.28
CA ILE A 125 14.00 6.34 2.19
C ILE A 125 15.37 5.68 2.25
N ASP A 126 16.11 5.76 1.15
CA ASP A 126 17.50 5.33 1.05
C ASP A 126 18.24 6.15 -0.02
N ALA A 127 19.54 5.89 -0.19
CA ALA A 127 20.37 6.58 -1.16
C ALA A 127 19.85 6.42 -2.60
N PHE A 128 19.28 5.27 -2.97
CA PHE A 128 18.78 5.00 -4.32
C PHE A 128 17.45 5.69 -4.60
N HIS A 129 16.59 5.86 -3.60
CA HIS A 129 15.39 6.70 -3.70
C HIS A 129 15.77 8.16 -3.85
N ASN A 130 16.76 8.64 -3.09
CA ASN A 130 17.21 10.04 -3.13
C ASN A 130 17.86 10.44 -4.46
N GLU A 131 18.36 9.48 -5.26
CA GLU A 131 18.79 9.73 -6.65
C GLU A 131 17.65 10.23 -7.57
N HIS A 132 16.39 9.96 -7.20
CA HIS A 132 15.20 10.25 -8.04
C HIS A 132 14.13 11.09 -7.35
N ILE A 133 14.03 11.00 -6.02
CA ILE A 133 13.03 11.68 -5.20
C ILE A 133 13.79 12.53 -4.19
N PRO A 134 13.75 13.87 -4.29
CA PRO A 134 14.34 14.74 -3.28
C PRO A 134 13.76 14.44 -1.90
N ILE A 135 14.61 14.36 -0.88
CA ILE A 135 14.22 14.00 0.50
C ILE A 135 13.10 14.90 1.05
N GLU A 136 13.02 16.16 0.60
CA GLU A 136 12.00 17.12 1.00
C GLU A 136 10.59 16.65 0.59
N LYS A 137 10.47 15.93 -0.52
CA LYS A 137 9.19 15.39 -1.00
C LYS A 137 8.71 14.24 -0.11
N ALA A 138 9.61 13.34 0.26
CA ALA A 138 9.32 12.28 1.22
C ALA A 138 8.98 12.88 2.60
N TYR A 139 9.70 13.93 3.02
CA TYR A 139 9.44 14.64 4.27
C TYR A 139 8.06 15.32 4.30
N LEU A 140 7.64 15.94 3.20
CA LEU A 140 6.30 16.53 3.06
C LEU A 140 5.19 15.51 3.31
N PHE A 141 5.33 14.32 2.70
CA PHE A 141 4.41 13.21 2.93
C PHE A 141 4.44 12.74 4.39
N ALA A 142 5.63 12.51 4.95
CA ALA A 142 5.78 12.10 6.35
C ALA A 142 5.12 13.08 7.32
N LYS A 143 5.29 14.40 7.10
CA LYS A 143 4.67 15.45 7.91
C LYS A 143 3.14 15.38 7.85
N ALA A 144 2.57 15.14 6.67
CA ALA A 144 1.12 14.97 6.50
C ALA A 144 0.61 13.71 7.24
N VAL A 145 1.33 12.58 7.13
CA VAL A 145 1.01 11.33 7.84
C VAL A 145 1.03 11.53 9.36
N CYS A 146 2.02 12.24 9.89
CA CYS A 146 2.09 12.57 11.31
C CYS A 146 0.92 13.46 11.77
N ALA A 147 0.52 14.45 10.95
CA ALA A 147 -0.60 15.34 11.28
C ALA A 147 -1.94 14.58 11.40
N GLU A 148 -2.13 13.51 10.62
CA GLU A 148 -3.34 12.66 10.63
C GLU A 148 -3.25 11.49 11.64
N ASN A 149 -2.18 11.43 12.45
CA ASN A 149 -1.95 10.40 13.48
C ASN A 149 -2.09 8.97 12.94
N ILE A 150 -1.45 8.69 11.80
CA ILE A 150 -1.32 7.31 11.29
C ILE A 150 -0.08 6.69 11.94
N SER A 151 -0.24 5.52 12.56
CA SER A 151 0.86 4.79 13.19
C SER A 151 1.86 4.26 12.14
N GLY A 152 3.15 4.42 12.41
CA GLY A 152 4.23 3.76 11.67
C GLY A 152 4.58 2.36 12.20
N LYS A 153 4.00 1.92 13.31
CA LYS A 153 4.29 0.62 13.95
C LYS A 153 3.11 -0.33 13.76
N GLU A 154 3.40 -1.60 13.45
CA GLU A 154 2.40 -2.65 13.52
C GLU A 154 1.78 -2.68 14.94
N PRO A 155 0.45 -2.88 15.07
CA PRO A 155 -0.15 -3.14 16.38
C PRO A 155 0.44 -4.41 17.00
N ASP A 156 0.72 -4.36 18.30
CA ASP A 156 1.14 -5.52 19.10
C ASP A 156 0.05 -6.63 19.14
#